data_AF-A0A8H7PZJ1-F1
#
_entry.id   AF-A0A8H7PZJ1-F1
#
_cell.length_a   1.000
_cell.length_b   1.000
_cell.length_c   1.000
_cell.angle_alpha   90.00
_cell.angle_beta   90.00
_cell.angle_gamma   90.00
#
_symmetry.space_group_name_H-M   'P 1'
#
loop_
_entity.id
_entity.type
_entity.pdbx_description
1 polymer ?
#
loop_
_entity_poly.entity_id
_entity_poly.type
_entity_poly.pdbx_seq_one_letter_code
_entity_poly.pdbx_strand_id
1 'polypeptide(L)'
;MNQRKPSGKGPVPGSKSGTTPASKDEKGAPGWYISKFMKPEMREVTPKLVNHLVVSLRTMPLSWVRQFIDLRGMQVVANTLGTLTKRPNKSQQDLQMETDLVRCLKSLLNNMLMLVLNQYGIGEALGSSHCIESLSFTLLSSSMQARRLACEALTFLCYCDIPQGHALVLSAMDTLQDFHNDGSRFEPWLRSLGQMIDGRGRMGSMVGAGDDYRRMGNAAADNQLMDYALANILLVNAIVSLETVDSLDSRQSIRHQLNKAGVQQLLKKLNAFGYELLSRQIDRYQELADADSEDMYGDIIQSTSQDPYEIFETLLDNMDGKRSYNFFLDMLRHLSLIPEDEESQTKYFQVLNTIVTDVVLERKELNADASISVSNLASKFVDQDQLDQALIEAAEANEAAEEAQQRVAELELEVAAKADGLVGQLKSKNEHLEEMLRISTHTVETLQRQLNDVQHEYQQNLEAMNNQMVRFYEVLKQKNASTSQRPSLRIRKSKDGDIKTWNVSSNDSSQD
;
A
#
# COMPACT_ATOMS: atom_id res chain seq x y z
N MET A 1 -13.51 79.33 -71.75
CA MET A 1 -12.35 80.01 -71.16
C MET A 1 -12.77 80.52 -69.79
N ASN A 2 -12.20 80.20 -68.63
CA ASN A 2 -10.96 79.53 -68.25
C ASN A 2 -11.23 78.72 -66.96
N GLN A 3 -10.93 77.42 -66.96
CA GLN A 3 -9.84 76.76 -66.19
C GLN A 3 -10.11 76.68 -64.67
N ARG A 4 -10.64 75.58 -64.13
CA ARG A 4 -9.95 74.31 -63.74
C ARG A 4 -8.64 74.50 -62.97
N LYS A 5 -8.68 74.14 -61.67
CA LYS A 5 -7.83 73.08 -61.06
C LYS A 5 -8.31 72.76 -59.63
N PRO A 6 -8.74 71.51 -59.34
CA PRO A 6 -8.87 71.00 -57.99
C PRO A 6 -7.53 70.39 -57.53
N SER A 7 -7.21 70.59 -56.26
CA SER A 7 -5.99 70.14 -55.59
C SER A 7 -5.94 68.62 -55.43
N GLY A 8 -4.91 68.04 -56.06
CA GLY A 8 -4.07 66.92 -55.62
C GLY A 8 -4.69 65.80 -54.78
N LYS A 9 -4.88 64.65 -55.43
CA LYS A 9 -4.83 63.32 -54.79
C LYS A 9 -3.42 63.09 -54.21
N GLY A 10 -3.31 62.98 -52.90
CA GLY A 10 -2.17 62.33 -52.22
C GLY A 10 -2.44 60.82 -52.07
N PRO A 11 -1.40 59.97 -52.12
CA PRO A 11 -1.56 58.53 -52.19
C PRO A 11 -2.00 57.94 -50.83
N VAL A 12 -2.90 56.97 -50.89
CA VAL A 12 -3.20 56.03 -49.80
C VAL A 12 -1.90 55.27 -49.46
N PRO A 13 -1.40 55.31 -48.21
CA PRO A 13 -0.49 54.29 -47.73
C PRO A 13 -1.33 53.18 -47.09
N GLY A 14 -1.25 51.99 -47.68
CA GLY A 14 -2.01 50.82 -47.26
C GLY A 14 -1.81 50.45 -45.80
N SER A 15 -2.83 49.76 -45.27
CA SER A 15 -2.74 48.99 -44.04
C SER A 15 -1.60 47.98 -44.15
N LYS A 16 -0.42 48.36 -43.69
CA LYS A 16 0.54 47.39 -43.18
C LYS A 16 0.10 47.09 -41.75
N SER A 17 -0.60 45.98 -41.60
CA SER A 17 -0.59 45.18 -40.37
C SER A 17 0.87 44.83 -40.06
N GLY A 18 1.59 45.78 -39.49
CA GLY A 18 2.90 45.58 -38.92
C GLY A 18 2.71 45.05 -37.52
N THR A 19 2.49 43.75 -37.39
CA THR A 19 2.85 43.02 -36.17
C THR A 19 4.38 43.14 -36.07
N THR A 20 4.86 44.21 -35.46
CA THR A 20 6.26 44.33 -35.10
C THR A 20 6.49 43.27 -34.03
N PRO A 21 7.38 42.28 -34.23
CA PRO A 21 7.71 41.37 -33.15
C PRO A 21 8.40 42.22 -32.09
N ALA A 22 7.79 42.33 -30.91
CA ALA A 22 8.39 42.98 -29.76
C ALA A 22 9.83 42.45 -29.62
N SER A 23 10.82 43.35 -29.78
CA SER A 23 12.22 42.97 -29.73
C SER A 23 12.49 42.33 -28.36
N LYS A 24 13.00 41.09 -28.37
CA LYS A 24 13.31 40.30 -27.17
C LYS A 24 14.31 40.96 -26.19
N ASP A 25 14.84 42.14 -26.51
CA ASP A 25 15.95 42.81 -25.82
C ASP A 25 15.65 44.23 -25.33
N GLU A 26 14.39 44.67 -25.27
CA GLU A 26 14.09 45.98 -24.66
C GLU A 26 14.26 45.91 -23.13
N LYS A 27 15.14 46.75 -22.58
CA LYS A 27 15.40 46.80 -21.13
C LYS A 27 14.10 47.11 -20.38
N GLY A 28 13.70 46.19 -19.50
CA GLY A 28 12.45 46.31 -18.71
C GLY A 28 11.26 45.52 -19.26
N ALA A 29 11.38 44.88 -20.44
CA ALA A 29 10.38 43.92 -20.91
C ALA A 29 10.39 42.63 -20.05
N PRO A 30 9.26 41.89 -19.95
CA PRO A 30 9.19 40.66 -19.16
C PRO A 30 10.26 39.63 -19.56
N GLY A 31 10.43 39.41 -20.87
CA GLY A 31 11.41 38.46 -21.41
C GLY A 31 12.86 38.86 -21.14
N TRP A 32 13.14 40.17 -20.97
CA TRP A 32 14.47 40.66 -20.62
C TRP A 32 14.88 40.21 -19.22
N TYR A 33 13.97 40.27 -18.24
CA TYR A 33 14.25 39.74 -16.91
C TYR A 33 14.51 38.25 -16.95
N ILE A 34 13.63 37.49 -17.61
CA ILE A 34 13.74 36.02 -17.66
C ILE A 34 15.06 35.60 -18.29
N SER A 35 15.49 36.27 -19.38
CA SER A 35 16.77 35.97 -20.02
C SER A 35 17.97 36.25 -19.10
N LYS A 36 17.90 37.26 -18.22
CA LYS A 36 18.94 37.54 -17.22
C LYS A 36 18.99 36.48 -16.13
N PHE A 37 17.84 36.04 -15.62
CA PHE A 37 17.77 35.02 -14.58
C PHE A 37 18.13 33.61 -15.08
N MET A 38 17.90 33.32 -16.36
CA MET A 38 18.25 32.03 -16.99
C MET A 38 19.74 31.88 -17.33
N LYS A 39 20.54 32.92 -17.15
CA LYS A 39 21.98 32.82 -17.37
C LYS A 39 22.63 31.90 -16.32
N PRO A 40 23.62 31.10 -16.73
CA PRO A 40 24.25 30.11 -15.85
C PRO A 40 24.80 30.78 -14.58
N GLU A 41 24.72 30.03 -13.48
CA GLU A 41 25.23 30.41 -12.16
C GLU A 41 24.68 31.70 -11.57
N MET A 42 23.54 32.20 -12.07
CA MET A 42 22.96 33.48 -11.66
C MET A 42 23.92 34.67 -11.83
N ARG A 43 24.91 34.57 -12.72
CA ARG A 43 26.01 35.54 -12.82
C ARG A 43 25.55 36.98 -13.10
N GLU A 44 24.39 37.15 -13.74
CA GLU A 44 23.80 38.45 -14.03
C GLU A 44 22.64 38.82 -13.08
N VAL A 45 22.29 37.96 -12.14
CA VAL A 45 21.28 38.24 -11.11
C VAL A 45 21.96 39.02 -10.00
N THR A 46 21.74 40.33 -10.02
CA THR A 46 22.28 41.25 -9.00
C THR A 46 21.14 41.75 -8.11
N PRO A 47 21.42 42.16 -6.85
CA PRO A 47 20.40 42.75 -5.99
C PRO A 47 19.68 43.94 -6.64
N LYS A 48 20.40 44.74 -7.44
CA LYS A 48 19.83 45.86 -8.21
C LYS A 48 18.83 45.39 -9.28
N LEU A 49 19.15 44.31 -9.98
CA LEU A 49 18.24 43.73 -10.98
C LEU A 49 16.96 43.21 -10.32
N VAL A 50 17.10 42.46 -9.22
CA VAL A 50 15.94 41.90 -8.50
C VAL A 50 15.09 43.02 -7.93
N ASN A 51 15.68 44.04 -7.32
CA ASN A 51 14.93 45.20 -6.82
C ASN A 51 14.19 45.95 -7.94
N HIS A 52 14.81 46.11 -9.11
CA HIS A 52 14.14 46.69 -10.28
C HIS A 52 12.95 45.83 -10.74
N LEU A 53 13.06 44.50 -10.66
CA LEU A 53 11.94 43.58 -10.92
C LEU A 53 10.82 43.72 -9.87
N VAL A 54 11.15 43.85 -8.58
CA VAL A 54 10.16 44.09 -7.50
C VAL A 54 9.33 45.34 -7.81
N VAL A 55 9.99 46.45 -8.16
CA VAL A 55 9.29 47.69 -8.51
C VAL A 55 8.42 47.47 -9.74
N SER A 56 8.97 46.85 -10.80
CA SER A 56 8.25 46.59 -12.04
C SER A 56 6.99 45.74 -11.83
N LEU A 57 7.06 44.68 -11.04
CA LEU A 57 5.92 43.82 -10.73
C LEU A 57 4.79 44.54 -9.98
N ARG A 58 5.11 45.62 -9.26
CA ARG A 58 4.14 46.43 -8.52
C ARG A 58 3.56 47.58 -9.35
N THR A 59 4.33 48.15 -10.26
CA THR A 59 3.96 49.40 -10.96
C THR A 59 3.55 49.20 -12.41
N MET A 60 3.96 48.11 -13.06
CA MET A 60 3.61 47.84 -14.47
C MET A 60 2.15 47.34 -14.60
N PRO A 61 1.52 47.55 -15.77
CA PRO A 61 0.14 47.13 -15.99
C PRO A 61 -0.01 45.60 -15.92
N LEU A 62 -1.22 45.14 -15.61
CA LEU A 62 -1.53 43.72 -15.44
C LEU A 62 -1.20 42.86 -16.68
N SER A 63 -1.28 43.45 -17.88
CA SER A 63 -0.87 42.79 -19.13
C SER A 63 0.63 42.44 -19.17
N TRP A 64 1.47 43.30 -18.59
CA TRP A 64 2.91 43.06 -18.46
C TRP A 64 3.16 41.89 -17.50
N VAL A 65 2.45 41.87 -16.37
CA VAL A 65 2.56 40.80 -15.37
C VAL A 65 2.07 39.47 -15.94
N ARG A 66 0.96 39.47 -16.66
CA ARG A 66 0.44 38.29 -17.36
C ARG A 66 1.48 37.73 -18.34
N GLN A 67 2.06 38.59 -19.18
CA GLN A 67 3.14 38.18 -20.09
C GLN A 67 4.36 37.61 -19.33
N PHE A 68 4.72 38.16 -18.18
CA PHE A 68 5.80 37.63 -17.35
C PHE A 68 5.48 36.22 -16.82
N ILE A 69 4.24 35.98 -16.36
CA ILE A 69 3.77 34.67 -15.90
C ILE A 69 3.73 33.67 -17.05
N ASP A 70 3.18 34.05 -18.21
CA ASP A 70 3.09 33.22 -19.41
C ASP A 70 4.47 32.74 -19.88
N LEU A 71 5.51 33.56 -19.69
CA LEU A 71 6.90 33.23 -19.97
C LEU A 71 7.58 32.40 -18.86
N ARG A 72 6.81 31.82 -17.92
CA ARG A 72 7.30 31.04 -16.76
C ARG A 72 8.15 31.85 -15.77
N GLY A 73 7.98 33.18 -15.73
CA GLY A 73 8.80 34.06 -14.91
C GLY A 73 8.70 33.79 -13.40
N MET A 74 7.55 33.33 -12.91
CA MET A 74 7.35 32.96 -11.50
C MET A 74 8.23 31.77 -11.10
N GLN A 75 8.27 30.72 -11.93
CA GLN A 75 9.11 29.55 -11.71
C GLN A 75 10.59 29.92 -11.70
N VAL A 76 11.01 30.82 -12.59
CA VAL A 76 12.39 31.32 -12.63
C VAL A 76 12.79 32.02 -11.32
N VAL A 77 11.92 32.89 -10.81
CA VAL A 77 12.13 33.59 -9.53
C VAL A 77 12.17 32.60 -8.37
N ALA A 78 11.23 31.64 -8.33
CA ALA A 78 11.17 30.59 -7.31
C ALA A 78 12.43 29.71 -7.31
N ASN A 79 12.86 29.20 -8.46
CA ASN A 79 14.09 28.39 -8.58
C ASN A 79 15.33 29.15 -8.10
N THR A 80 15.39 30.45 -8.41
CA THR A 80 16.48 31.33 -7.98
C THR A 80 16.47 31.49 -6.46
N LEU A 81 15.29 31.69 -5.87
CA LEU A 81 15.11 31.75 -4.42
C LEU A 81 15.47 30.41 -3.76
N GLY A 82 14.97 29.28 -4.25
CA GLY A 82 15.27 27.95 -3.70
C GLY A 82 16.77 27.64 -3.74
N THR A 83 17.44 27.95 -4.84
CA THR A 83 18.90 27.78 -4.96
C THR A 83 19.66 28.69 -4.01
N LEU A 84 19.23 29.95 -3.86
CA LEU A 84 19.86 30.90 -2.92
C LEU A 84 19.65 30.47 -1.47
N THR A 85 18.44 29.99 -1.14
CA THR A 85 18.05 29.62 0.22
C THR A 85 18.86 28.44 0.74
N LYS A 86 19.17 27.47 -0.13
CA LYS A 86 19.95 26.26 0.17
C LYS A 86 21.48 26.51 0.25
N ARG A 87 21.97 27.72 -0.05
CA ARG A 87 23.42 28.01 0.06
C ARG A 87 23.84 28.13 1.53
N PRO A 88 24.95 27.47 1.95
CA PRO A 88 25.39 27.48 3.34
C PRO A 88 25.99 28.82 3.78
N ASN A 89 26.72 29.51 2.89
CA ASN A 89 27.35 30.80 3.18
C ASN A 89 26.68 31.89 2.33
N LYS A 90 25.98 32.82 2.98
CA LYS A 90 25.30 33.95 2.33
C LYS A 90 25.97 35.26 2.70
N SER A 91 26.28 36.08 1.70
CA SER A 91 26.71 37.46 1.92
C SER A 91 25.50 38.35 2.27
N GLN A 92 25.76 39.57 2.76
CA GLN A 92 24.69 40.55 2.99
C GLN A 92 23.90 40.87 1.70
N GLN A 93 24.56 40.82 0.55
CA GLN A 93 23.91 41.02 -0.75
C GLN A 93 22.99 39.86 -1.11
N ASP A 94 23.38 38.63 -0.76
CA ASP A 94 22.54 37.44 -0.94
C ASP A 94 21.29 37.51 -0.07
N LEU A 95 21.41 37.90 1.20
CA LEU A 95 20.26 38.05 2.11
C LEU A 95 19.28 39.14 1.64
N GLN A 96 19.81 40.25 1.12
CA GLN A 96 18.98 41.29 0.51
C GLN A 96 18.27 40.77 -0.74
N MET A 97 18.99 40.06 -1.61
CA MET A 97 18.43 39.47 -2.81
C MET A 97 17.36 38.43 -2.49
N GLU A 98 17.57 37.58 -1.48
CA GLU A 98 16.58 36.62 -0.98
C GLU A 98 15.29 37.33 -0.56
N THR A 99 15.42 38.41 0.20
CA THR A 99 14.28 39.23 0.63
C THR A 99 13.56 39.87 -0.56
N ASP A 100 14.28 40.38 -1.56
CA ASP A 100 13.70 40.95 -2.78
C ASP A 100 13.03 39.89 -3.66
N LEU A 101 13.57 38.68 -3.76
CA LEU A 101 12.95 37.56 -4.48
C LEU A 101 11.61 37.15 -3.82
N VAL A 102 11.55 37.11 -2.50
CA VAL A 102 10.26 36.87 -1.79
C VAL A 102 9.27 38.00 -2.10
N ARG A 103 9.69 39.27 -2.15
CA ARG A 103 8.81 40.39 -2.56
C ARG A 103 8.30 40.22 -3.99
N CYS A 104 9.14 39.75 -4.91
CA CYS A 104 8.72 39.41 -6.28
C CYS A 104 7.64 38.33 -6.26
N LEU A 105 7.86 37.22 -5.54
CA LEU A 105 6.90 36.12 -5.43
C LEU A 105 5.58 36.58 -4.81
N LYS A 106 5.61 37.39 -3.75
CA LYS A 106 4.39 37.97 -3.16
C LYS A 106 3.62 38.84 -4.13
N SER A 107 4.31 39.71 -4.86
CA SER A 107 3.69 40.57 -5.87
C SER A 107 3.07 39.73 -6.99
N LEU A 108 3.75 38.67 -7.40
CA LEU A 108 3.24 37.71 -8.39
C LEU A 108 2.02 36.95 -7.87
N LEU A 109 2.04 36.45 -6.64
CA LEU A 109 0.89 35.77 -6.01
C LEU A 109 -0.32 36.69 -5.91
N ASN A 110 -0.12 37.94 -5.48
CA ASN A 110 -1.20 38.92 -5.37
C ASN A 110 -1.78 39.31 -6.74
N ASN A 111 -0.92 39.55 -7.74
CA ASN A 111 -1.35 39.88 -9.10
C ASN A 111 -1.97 38.67 -9.82
N MET A 112 -1.46 37.45 -9.56
CA MET A 112 -2.04 36.22 -10.06
C MET A 112 -3.44 36.04 -9.48
N LEU A 113 -3.65 36.28 -8.18
CA LEU A 113 -4.98 36.21 -7.58
C LEU A 113 -5.97 37.17 -8.29
N MET A 114 -5.55 38.40 -8.58
CA MET A 114 -6.35 39.35 -9.37
C MET A 114 -6.69 38.83 -10.78
N LEU A 115 -5.75 38.10 -11.40
CA LEU A 115 -5.87 37.60 -12.78
C LEU A 115 -6.65 36.28 -12.91
N VAL A 116 -6.53 35.39 -11.93
CA VAL A 116 -6.80 33.95 -12.08
C VAL A 116 -8.12 33.54 -11.41
N LEU A 117 -8.57 34.25 -10.35
CA LEU A 117 -9.87 33.97 -9.71
C LEU A 117 -11.08 34.07 -10.65
N ASN A 118 -10.93 34.68 -11.84
CA ASN A 118 -12.03 34.84 -12.80
C ASN A 118 -12.10 33.75 -13.89
N GLN A 119 -11.16 32.79 -13.99
CA GLN A 119 -11.20 31.87 -15.13
C GLN A 119 -10.57 30.46 -14.98
N TYR A 120 -9.59 30.23 -14.11
CA TYR A 120 -8.92 28.92 -13.96
C TYR A 120 -8.46 28.74 -12.51
N GLY A 121 -8.64 27.58 -11.87
CA GLY A 121 -8.25 27.35 -10.47
C GLY A 121 -6.74 27.48 -10.22
N ILE A 122 -6.32 27.54 -8.95
CA ILE A 122 -4.92 27.75 -8.57
C ILE A 122 -4.00 26.61 -9.05
N GLY A 123 -4.54 25.39 -9.18
CA GLY A 123 -3.80 24.20 -9.57
C GLY A 123 -3.09 24.25 -10.94
N GLU A 124 -3.69 24.86 -11.97
CA GLU A 124 -3.02 25.02 -13.27
C GLU A 124 -2.01 26.18 -13.27
N ALA A 125 -2.26 27.22 -12.47
CA ALA A 125 -1.44 28.41 -12.40
C ALA A 125 -0.16 28.19 -11.55
N LEU A 126 -0.26 27.38 -10.48
CA LEU A 126 0.85 26.90 -9.67
C LEU A 126 1.37 25.54 -10.17
N GLY A 127 1.51 25.36 -11.48
CA GLY A 127 2.00 24.13 -12.14
C GLY A 127 3.41 23.63 -11.74
N SER A 128 3.97 24.11 -10.62
CA SER A 128 5.07 23.50 -9.88
C SER A 128 4.95 23.88 -8.39
N SER A 129 4.69 22.89 -7.52
CA SER A 129 4.76 22.97 -6.04
C SER A 129 6.00 23.72 -5.52
N HIS A 130 7.05 23.77 -6.33
CA HIS A 130 8.34 24.39 -6.07
C HIS A 130 8.32 25.85 -5.56
N CYS A 131 7.32 26.67 -5.94
CA CYS A 131 7.23 28.03 -5.40
C CYS A 131 6.93 28.03 -3.89
N ILE A 132 6.01 27.17 -3.46
CA ILE A 132 5.57 27.07 -2.07
C ILE A 132 6.65 26.38 -1.25
N GLU A 133 7.31 25.35 -1.81
CA GLU A 133 8.51 24.75 -1.22
C GLU A 133 9.60 25.82 -0.97
N SER A 134 9.93 26.63 -1.98
CA SER A 134 10.95 27.67 -1.86
C SER A 134 10.60 28.71 -0.78
N LEU A 135 9.32 29.09 -0.67
CA LEU A 135 8.84 29.96 0.43
C LEU A 135 8.96 29.28 1.79
N SER A 136 8.67 27.97 1.88
CA SER A 136 8.79 27.19 3.11
C SER A 136 10.24 27.07 3.57
N PHE A 137 11.18 26.81 2.67
CA PHE A 137 12.62 26.87 2.97
C PHE A 137 13.07 28.26 3.44
N THR A 138 12.43 29.33 2.96
CA THR A 138 12.78 30.70 3.35
C THR A 138 12.40 31.00 4.81
N LEU A 139 11.53 30.21 5.45
CA LEU A 139 11.25 30.31 6.88
C LEU A 139 12.49 30.07 7.76
N LEU A 140 13.52 29.44 7.21
CA LEU A 140 14.78 29.16 7.88
C LEU A 140 15.90 30.14 7.50
N SER A 141 15.63 31.12 6.63
CA SER A 141 16.60 32.13 6.17
C SER A 141 17.27 32.90 7.30
N SER A 142 18.51 33.37 7.19
CA SER A 142 19.08 34.27 8.22
C SER A 142 18.41 35.66 8.24
N SER A 143 17.70 36.05 7.17
CA SER A 143 17.00 37.34 7.11
C SER A 143 15.63 37.26 7.78
N MET A 144 15.46 37.92 8.94
CA MET A 144 14.16 38.04 9.60
C MET A 144 13.09 38.64 8.68
N GLN A 145 13.47 39.61 7.84
CA GLN A 145 12.52 40.22 6.91
C GLN A 145 12.07 39.24 5.82
N ALA A 146 12.95 38.38 5.31
CA ALA A 146 12.59 37.34 4.36
C ALA A 146 11.63 36.32 5.00
N ARG A 147 11.94 35.85 6.23
CA ARG A 147 11.06 34.94 6.98
C ARG A 147 9.67 35.54 7.20
N ARG A 148 9.59 36.80 7.64
CA ARG A 148 8.31 37.52 7.84
C ARG A 148 7.47 37.54 6.57
N LEU A 149 8.09 37.93 5.45
CA LEU A 149 7.41 38.00 4.16
C LEU A 149 6.95 36.63 3.68
N ALA A 150 7.75 35.57 3.90
CA ALA A 150 7.38 34.19 3.60
C ALA A 150 6.19 33.72 4.44
N CYS A 151 6.16 34.01 5.75
CA CYS A 151 5.02 33.70 6.62
C CYS A 151 3.73 34.33 6.11
N GLU A 152 3.76 35.63 5.79
CA GLU A 152 2.61 36.34 5.22
C GLU A 152 2.17 35.74 3.86
N ALA A 153 3.12 35.31 3.02
CA ALA A 153 2.81 34.68 1.73
C ALA A 153 2.15 33.31 1.90
N LEU A 154 2.66 32.47 2.80
CA LEU A 154 2.09 31.17 3.12
C LEU A 154 0.73 31.31 3.81
N THR A 155 0.57 32.29 4.69
CA THR A 155 -0.73 32.61 5.33
C THR A 155 -1.76 32.94 4.27
N PHE A 156 -1.39 33.80 3.32
CA PHE A 156 -2.25 34.11 2.18
C PHE A 156 -2.60 32.87 1.35
N LEU A 157 -1.63 31.98 1.10
CA LEU A 157 -1.86 30.74 0.36
C LEU A 157 -2.80 29.76 1.09
N CYS A 158 -2.82 29.73 2.42
CA CYS A 158 -3.76 28.90 3.17
C CYS A 158 -5.22 29.27 2.90
N TYR A 159 -5.52 30.56 2.70
CA TYR A 159 -6.87 31.06 2.39
C TYR A 159 -7.19 31.09 0.88
N CYS A 160 -6.26 30.65 0.05
CA CYS A 160 -6.42 30.65 -1.40
C CYS A 160 -6.97 29.30 -1.88
N ASP A 161 -8.06 29.32 -2.67
CA ASP A 161 -8.67 28.12 -3.31
C ASP A 161 -8.82 26.95 -2.34
N ILE A 162 -9.57 27.18 -1.25
CA ILE A 162 -9.76 26.24 -0.15
C ILE A 162 -10.49 25.00 -0.68
N PRO A 163 -9.98 23.76 -0.43
CA PRO A 163 -8.88 23.40 0.48
C PRO A 163 -7.49 23.23 -0.19
N GLN A 164 -7.36 23.46 -1.50
CA GLN A 164 -6.14 23.14 -2.26
C GLN A 164 -4.91 23.96 -1.82
N GLY A 165 -5.07 25.27 -1.60
CA GLY A 165 -3.94 26.13 -1.21
C GLY A 165 -3.34 25.73 0.14
N HIS A 166 -4.19 25.45 1.12
CA HIS A 166 -3.78 24.93 2.44
C HIS A 166 -3.05 23.58 2.32
N ALA A 167 -3.59 22.64 1.56
CA ALA A 167 -2.97 21.32 1.36
C ALA A 167 -1.57 21.42 0.73
N LEU A 168 -1.37 22.34 -0.22
CA LEU A 168 -0.06 22.59 -0.82
C LEU A 168 0.93 23.21 0.18
N VAL A 169 0.48 24.08 1.08
CA VAL A 169 1.32 24.61 2.17
C VAL A 169 1.76 23.50 3.11
N LEU A 170 0.85 22.59 3.50
CA LEU A 170 1.19 21.45 4.34
C LEU A 170 2.19 20.51 3.65
N SER A 171 2.02 20.24 2.36
CA SER A 171 2.94 19.41 1.56
C SER A 171 4.34 20.05 1.44
N ALA A 172 4.41 21.38 1.32
CA ALA A 172 5.68 22.09 1.32
C ALA A 172 6.39 22.06 2.68
N MET A 173 5.63 22.04 3.79
CA MET A 173 6.19 21.84 5.13
C MET A 173 6.72 20.42 5.33
N ASP A 174 6.08 19.41 4.73
CA ASP A 174 6.60 18.02 4.71
C ASP A 174 7.96 17.96 4.01
N THR A 175 8.07 18.62 2.86
CA THR A 175 9.36 18.70 2.14
C THR A 175 10.44 19.41 2.98
N LEU A 176 10.06 20.40 3.80
CA LEU A 176 10.97 21.08 4.71
C LEU A 176 11.43 20.14 5.84
N GLN A 177 10.52 19.33 6.37
CA GLN A 177 10.81 18.31 7.38
C GLN A 177 11.79 17.27 6.84
N ASP A 178 11.50 16.69 5.67
CA ASP A 178 12.30 15.66 5.04
C ASP A 178 13.74 16.13 4.81
N PHE A 179 13.91 17.41 4.44
CA PHE A 179 15.23 17.99 4.24
C PHE A 179 16.04 18.13 5.54
N HIS A 180 15.37 18.34 6.68
CA HIS A 180 16.01 18.51 7.99
C HIS A 180 16.02 17.23 8.84
N ASN A 181 15.30 16.19 8.43
CA ASN A 181 15.13 14.92 9.15
C ASN A 181 14.61 15.12 10.59
N ASP A 182 13.65 16.02 10.76
CA ASP A 182 13.00 16.35 12.04
C ASP A 182 11.72 15.49 12.26
N GLY A 183 11.26 15.38 13.50
CA GLY A 183 10.17 14.47 13.90
C GLY A 183 8.74 15.01 13.75
N SER A 184 8.58 16.26 13.31
CA SER A 184 7.30 16.90 13.00
C SER A 184 7.48 17.94 11.89
N ARG A 185 6.49 18.04 10.99
CA ARG A 185 6.54 18.95 9.83
C ARG A 185 6.77 20.43 10.18
N PHE A 186 6.34 20.82 11.39
CA PHE A 186 6.44 22.21 11.87
C PHE A 186 7.69 22.47 12.71
N GLU A 187 8.42 21.44 13.11
CA GLU A 187 9.55 21.56 14.03
C GLU A 187 10.71 22.42 13.48
N PRO A 188 11.19 22.27 12.23
CA PRO A 188 12.25 23.12 11.70
C PRO A 188 11.89 24.61 11.78
N TRP A 189 10.65 24.94 11.41
CA TRP A 189 10.13 26.30 11.40
C TRP A 189 9.96 26.87 12.82
N LEU A 190 9.29 26.15 13.72
CA LEU A 190 9.03 26.63 15.08
C LEU A 190 10.31 26.71 15.91
N ARG A 191 11.28 25.80 15.71
CA ARG A 191 12.61 25.87 16.33
C ARG A 191 13.35 27.13 15.90
N SER A 192 13.34 27.43 14.60
CA SER A 192 13.95 28.63 14.01
C SER A 192 13.32 29.93 14.54
N LEU A 193 12.00 29.94 14.74
CA LEU A 193 11.26 31.05 15.36
C LEU A 193 11.62 31.21 16.84
N GLY A 194 11.65 30.11 17.59
CA GLY A 194 12.03 30.09 19.00
C GLY A 194 13.46 30.61 19.25
N GLN A 195 14.43 30.18 18.43
CA GLN A 195 15.81 30.66 18.51
C GLN A 195 15.93 32.18 18.31
N MET A 196 15.12 32.74 17.41
CA MET A 196 15.14 34.18 17.15
C MET A 196 14.50 34.97 18.31
N ILE A 197 13.39 34.45 18.85
CA ILE A 197 12.73 35.02 20.04
C ILE A 197 13.64 34.97 21.27
N ASP A 198 14.34 33.86 21.49
CA ASP A 198 15.30 33.73 22.59
C ASP A 198 16.55 34.60 22.37
N GLY A 199 16.93 34.79 21.10
CA GLY A 199 18.02 35.66 20.65
C GLY A 199 17.79 37.16 20.87
N ARG A 200 16.59 37.60 21.29
CA ARG A 200 16.36 38.99 21.75
C ARG A 200 17.01 39.28 23.11
N GLY A 201 17.37 38.24 23.86
CA GLY A 201 17.84 38.32 25.24
C GLY A 201 16.72 38.13 26.29
N ARG A 202 17.09 37.98 27.57
CA ARG A 202 16.12 37.72 28.65
C ARG A 202 15.43 39.00 29.12
N MET A 203 14.10 38.98 29.22
CA MET A 203 13.29 40.09 29.80
C MET A 203 13.58 41.48 29.19
N GLY A 204 13.76 41.57 27.87
CA GLY A 204 14.07 42.85 27.20
C GLY A 204 15.47 43.40 27.49
N SER A 205 16.34 42.59 28.12
CA SER A 205 17.75 42.89 28.35
C SER A 205 18.64 42.21 27.32
N MET A 206 19.71 42.89 26.88
CA MET A 206 20.71 42.35 25.92
C MET A 206 21.53 41.17 26.45
N VAL A 207 21.31 40.72 27.69
CA VAL A 207 22.02 39.58 28.26
C VAL A 207 21.57 38.30 27.52
N GLY A 208 22.48 37.77 26.70
CA GLY A 208 22.23 36.61 25.83
C GLY A 208 21.65 36.95 24.45
N ALA A 209 21.56 38.23 24.08
CA ALA A 209 21.06 38.60 22.76
C ALA A 209 22.03 38.17 21.65
N GLY A 210 21.49 37.58 20.58
CA GLY A 210 22.22 37.17 19.39
C GLY A 210 22.83 38.35 18.65
N ASP A 211 23.89 38.08 17.88
CA ASP A 211 24.70 39.10 17.20
C ASP A 211 23.88 39.91 16.18
N ASP A 212 22.81 39.32 15.63
CA ASP A 212 21.87 39.96 14.71
C ASP A 212 20.99 41.02 15.41
N TYR A 213 20.54 40.76 16.64
CA TYR A 213 19.71 41.70 17.41
C TYR A 213 20.49 42.96 17.81
N ARG A 214 21.77 42.76 18.19
CA ARG A 214 22.66 43.85 18.59
C ARG A 214 22.96 44.81 17.43
N ARG A 215 22.93 44.34 16.18
CA ARG A 215 23.22 45.15 14.98
C ARG A 215 22.06 46.05 14.54
N MET A 216 20.83 45.75 14.95
CA MET A 216 19.62 46.40 14.40
C MET A 216 19.12 47.61 15.21
N GLY A 217 19.67 47.86 16.40
CA GLY A 217 19.27 48.97 17.29
C GLY A 217 17.92 48.75 17.96
N ASN A 218 17.82 48.99 19.28
CA ASN A 218 16.75 48.49 20.14
C ASN A 218 15.32 48.71 19.61
N ALA A 219 14.88 49.95 19.40
CA ALA A 219 13.47 50.23 19.12
C ALA A 219 13.00 49.79 17.71
N ALA A 220 13.88 49.86 16.70
CA ALA A 220 13.54 49.41 15.34
C ALA A 220 13.58 47.87 15.25
N ALA A 221 14.51 47.24 15.97
CA ALA A 221 14.58 45.78 16.07
C ALA A 221 13.37 45.19 16.80
N ASP A 222 12.92 45.81 17.89
CA ASP A 222 11.74 45.39 18.66
C ASP A 222 10.49 45.40 17.75
N ASN A 223 10.22 46.49 17.03
CA ASN A 223 9.05 46.57 16.14
C ASN A 223 9.09 45.52 15.02
N GLN A 224 10.25 45.31 14.39
CA GLN A 224 10.38 44.29 13.35
C GLN A 224 10.23 42.87 13.90
N LEU A 225 10.70 42.62 15.13
CA LEU A 225 10.48 41.37 15.84
C LEU A 225 8.99 41.16 16.14
N MET A 226 8.26 42.19 16.57
CA MET A 226 6.82 42.09 16.81
C MET A 226 6.05 41.80 15.52
N ASP A 227 6.35 42.50 14.42
CA ASP A 227 5.73 42.25 13.12
C ASP A 227 6.04 40.84 12.62
N TYR A 228 7.25 40.34 12.86
CA TYR A 228 7.63 38.97 12.55
C TYR A 228 6.88 37.94 13.40
N ALA A 229 6.81 38.14 14.71
CA ALA A 229 6.07 37.27 15.62
C ALA A 229 4.57 37.20 15.24
N LEU A 230 3.97 38.35 14.94
CA LEU A 230 2.59 38.44 14.49
C LEU A 230 2.38 37.66 13.18
N ALA A 231 3.26 37.80 12.19
CA ALA A 231 3.16 37.07 10.93
C ALA A 231 3.22 35.53 11.13
N ASN A 232 3.98 35.05 12.11
CA ASN A 232 4.07 33.61 12.40
C ASN A 232 2.80 33.10 13.08
N ILE A 233 2.24 33.83 14.06
CA ILE A 233 0.99 33.40 14.70
C ILE A 233 -0.20 33.47 13.73
N LEU A 234 -0.22 34.44 12.82
CA LEU A 234 -1.19 34.46 11.73
C LEU A 234 -1.10 33.21 10.86
N LEU A 235 0.11 32.73 10.54
CA LEU A 235 0.30 31.49 9.81
C LEU A 235 -0.17 30.26 10.61
N VAL A 236 0.15 30.19 11.91
CA VAL A 236 -0.33 29.12 12.79
C VAL A 236 -1.87 29.07 12.80
N ASN A 237 -2.52 30.23 12.98
CA ASN A 237 -3.98 30.32 12.97
C ASN A 237 -4.57 29.92 11.61
N ALA A 238 -3.96 30.35 10.50
CA ALA A 238 -4.43 30.00 9.16
C ALA A 238 -4.30 28.50 8.84
N ILE A 239 -3.31 27.82 9.40
CA ILE A 239 -3.11 26.38 9.22
C ILE A 239 -4.15 25.55 9.99
N VAL A 240 -4.69 26.09 11.09
CA VAL A 240 -5.60 25.37 11.99
C VAL A 240 -7.04 25.89 11.93
N SER A 241 -7.31 27.00 11.24
CA SER A 241 -8.62 27.64 11.23
C SER A 241 -9.72 26.78 10.60
N LEU A 242 -10.93 26.88 11.15
CA LEU A 242 -12.17 26.37 10.56
C LEU A 242 -12.39 26.82 9.11
N GLU A 243 -11.94 28.03 8.77
CA GLU A 243 -12.08 28.58 7.41
C GLU A 243 -11.27 27.80 6.37
N THR A 244 -10.17 27.15 6.78
CA THR A 244 -9.24 26.45 5.88
C THR A 244 -9.35 24.92 5.98
N VAL A 245 -9.80 24.40 7.13
CA VAL A 245 -9.92 22.97 7.40
C VAL A 245 -11.29 22.66 8.00
N ASP A 246 -12.16 22.06 7.19
CA ASP A 246 -13.53 21.72 7.60
C ASP A 246 -13.59 20.57 8.61
N SER A 247 -12.73 19.56 8.46
CA SER A 247 -12.70 18.37 9.31
C SER A 247 -12.06 18.63 10.67
N LEU A 248 -12.85 18.44 11.74
CA LEU A 248 -12.40 18.49 13.13
C LEU A 248 -11.19 17.56 13.38
N ASP A 249 -11.24 16.34 12.86
CA ASP A 249 -10.15 15.36 13.00
C ASP A 249 -8.82 15.87 12.41
N SER A 250 -8.89 16.54 11.26
CA SER A 250 -7.70 17.10 10.63
C SER A 250 -7.18 18.34 11.39
N ARG A 251 -8.08 19.19 11.91
CA ARG A 251 -7.68 20.33 12.76
C ARG A 251 -6.98 19.86 14.03
N GLN A 252 -7.55 18.88 14.71
CA GLN A 252 -6.96 18.29 15.92
C GLN A 252 -5.60 17.66 15.63
N SER A 253 -5.47 16.91 14.53
CA SER A 253 -4.20 16.32 14.13
C SER A 253 -3.11 17.37 13.88
N ILE A 254 -3.42 18.42 13.11
CA ILE A 254 -2.48 19.51 12.87
C ILE A 254 -2.10 20.20 14.19
N ARG A 255 -3.08 20.40 15.09
CA ARG A 255 -2.83 21.02 16.40
C ARG A 255 -1.94 20.15 17.29
N HIS A 256 -2.13 18.84 17.27
CA HIS A 256 -1.25 17.87 17.93
C HIS A 256 0.18 17.95 17.38
N GLN A 257 0.35 17.96 16.06
CA GLN A 257 1.67 18.10 15.42
C GLN A 257 2.37 19.42 15.77
N LEU A 258 1.62 20.52 15.86
CA LEU A 258 2.13 21.82 16.34
C LEU A 258 2.53 21.78 17.83
N ASN A 259 1.74 21.10 18.67
CA ASN A 259 2.06 20.91 20.08
C ASN A 259 3.34 20.08 20.26
N LYS A 260 3.50 18.99 19.50
CA LYS A 260 4.74 18.18 19.45
C LYS A 260 5.95 19.00 19.02
N ALA A 261 5.77 19.92 18.07
CA ALA A 261 6.79 20.87 17.63
C ALA A 261 7.02 22.05 18.61
N GLY A 262 6.30 22.11 19.74
CA GLY A 262 6.55 23.05 20.84
C GLY A 262 5.78 24.37 20.75
N VAL A 263 4.69 24.47 19.98
CA VAL A 263 3.94 25.72 19.78
C VAL A 263 3.46 26.34 21.11
N GLN A 264 3.04 25.54 22.09
CA GLN A 264 2.52 26.04 23.38
C GLN A 264 3.55 26.84 24.17
N GLN A 265 4.79 26.35 24.21
CA GLN A 265 5.88 27.05 24.89
C GLN A 265 6.21 28.36 24.19
N LEU A 266 6.13 28.36 22.86
CA LEU A 266 6.34 29.53 22.03
C LEU A 266 5.26 30.59 22.25
N LEU A 267 3.98 30.20 22.26
CA LEU A 267 2.85 31.10 22.53
C LEU A 267 2.98 31.78 23.90
N LYS A 268 3.41 31.05 24.93
CA LYS A 268 3.69 31.64 26.26
C LYS A 268 4.81 32.69 26.20
N LYS A 269 5.91 32.41 25.50
CA LYS A 269 7.01 33.37 25.31
C LYS A 269 6.56 34.62 24.56
N LEU A 270 5.73 34.44 23.52
CA LEU A 270 5.18 35.50 22.69
C LEU A 270 4.18 36.38 23.46
N ASN A 271 3.29 35.79 24.25
CA ASN A 271 2.34 36.54 25.07
C ASN A 271 3.05 37.41 26.13
N ALA A 272 4.19 36.95 26.65
CA ALA A 272 5.02 37.72 27.58
C ALA A 272 5.61 39.00 26.98
N PHE A 273 5.45 39.24 25.67
CA PHE A 273 5.87 40.50 25.03
C PHE A 273 4.89 41.64 25.34
N GLY A 274 3.65 41.33 25.74
CA GLY A 274 2.63 42.33 26.05
C GLY A 274 2.15 43.14 24.85
N TYR A 275 2.29 42.59 23.63
CA TYR A 275 1.83 43.24 22.41
C TYR A 275 0.37 42.85 22.10
N GLU A 276 -0.54 43.83 22.10
CA GLU A 276 -1.99 43.60 22.04
C GLU A 276 -2.43 42.76 20.84
N LEU A 277 -1.90 43.04 19.64
CA LEU A 277 -2.28 42.29 18.43
C LEU A 277 -1.82 40.83 18.50
N LEU A 278 -0.68 40.56 19.14
CA LEU A 278 -0.17 39.22 19.32
C LEU A 278 -0.99 38.46 20.35
N SER A 279 -1.29 39.07 21.50
CA SER A 279 -2.18 38.49 22.50
C SER A 279 -3.53 38.12 21.89
N ARG A 280 -4.17 39.01 21.14
CA ARG A 280 -5.43 38.72 20.45
C ARG A 280 -5.36 37.51 19.51
N GLN A 281 -4.26 37.35 18.77
CA GLN A 281 -4.10 36.20 17.88
C GLN A 281 -3.81 34.89 18.64
N ILE A 282 -3.13 34.98 19.79
CA ILE A 282 -2.92 33.84 20.68
C ILE A 282 -4.24 33.42 21.33
N ASP A 283 -5.03 34.38 21.79
CA ASP A 283 -6.35 34.14 22.36
C ASP A 283 -7.26 33.46 21.31
N ARG A 284 -7.27 33.96 20.07
CA ARG A 284 -7.99 33.31 18.95
C ARG A 284 -7.55 31.85 18.74
N TYR A 285 -6.25 31.55 18.83
CA TYR A 285 -5.75 30.18 18.69
C TYR A 285 -6.29 29.26 19.80
N GLN A 286 -6.31 29.78 21.04
CA GLN A 286 -6.80 29.08 22.23
C GLN A 286 -8.31 28.87 22.18
N GLU A 287 -9.08 29.90 21.87
CA GLU A 287 -10.54 29.80 21.69
C GLU A 287 -10.91 28.75 20.64
N LEU A 288 -10.21 28.72 19.50
CA LEU A 288 -10.41 27.69 18.49
C LEU A 288 -10.00 26.29 18.98
N ALA A 289 -9.02 26.18 19.87
CA ALA A 289 -8.58 24.91 20.43
C ALA A 289 -9.59 24.36 21.43
N ASP A 290 -10.10 25.24 22.28
CA ASP A 290 -11.09 24.93 23.30
C ASP A 290 -12.42 24.56 22.62
N ALA A 291 -12.83 25.28 21.57
CA ALA A 291 -14.00 24.93 20.77
C ALA A 291 -13.86 23.56 20.09
N ASP A 292 -12.72 23.27 19.44
CA ASP A 292 -12.48 21.95 18.83
C ASP A 292 -12.43 20.83 19.89
N SER A 293 -12.00 21.13 21.13
CA SER A 293 -12.00 20.19 22.25
C SER A 293 -13.42 19.96 22.79
N GLU A 294 -14.24 21.01 22.87
CA GLU A 294 -15.64 20.92 23.24
C GLU A 294 -16.46 20.18 22.18
N ASP A 295 -16.18 20.35 20.89
CA ASP A 295 -16.85 19.57 19.83
C ASP A 295 -16.43 18.08 19.85
N MET A 296 -15.17 17.78 20.19
CA MET A 296 -14.64 16.41 20.30
C MET A 296 -15.25 15.64 21.46
N TYR A 297 -15.31 16.30 22.63
CA TYR A 297 -15.59 15.66 23.90
C TYR A 297 -16.88 16.13 24.53
N GLY A 298 -17.52 17.18 24.02
CA GLY A 298 -18.74 17.76 24.59
C GLY A 298 -19.84 16.72 24.67
N ASP A 299 -20.11 16.02 23.57
CA ASP A 299 -21.09 14.94 23.58
C ASP A 299 -20.67 13.77 24.48
N ILE A 300 -19.39 13.36 24.47
CA ILE A 300 -18.92 12.25 25.31
C ILE A 300 -18.95 12.64 26.80
N ILE A 301 -18.40 13.77 27.20
CA ILE A 301 -18.33 14.24 28.60
C ILE A 301 -19.71 14.65 29.13
N GLN A 302 -20.61 15.17 28.28
CA GLN A 302 -21.98 15.51 28.70
C GLN A 302 -22.91 14.29 28.70
N SER A 303 -22.70 13.30 27.83
CA SER A 303 -23.49 12.05 27.79
C SER A 303 -22.95 10.95 28.70
N THR A 304 -21.65 10.98 29.00
CA THR A 304 -21.05 10.16 30.03
C THR A 304 -21.50 10.74 31.35
N SER A 305 -22.43 10.05 31.99
CA SER A 305 -22.87 10.34 33.35
C SER A 305 -21.66 10.60 34.24
N GLN A 306 -21.79 11.59 35.11
CA GLN A 306 -20.77 11.91 36.11
C GLN A 306 -20.55 10.78 37.13
N ASP A 307 -21.32 9.68 37.02
CA ASP A 307 -21.22 8.49 37.83
C ASP A 307 -20.22 7.50 37.22
N PRO A 308 -19.06 7.27 37.85
CA PRO A 308 -18.05 6.33 37.36
C PRO A 308 -18.58 4.91 37.10
N TYR A 309 -19.64 4.51 37.82
CA TYR A 309 -20.24 3.19 37.68
C TYR A 309 -20.93 2.99 36.33
N GLU A 310 -21.64 3.99 35.79
CA GLU A 310 -22.34 3.87 34.51
C GLU A 310 -21.36 3.87 33.32
N ILE A 311 -20.24 4.60 33.42
CA ILE A 311 -19.13 4.53 32.47
C ILE A 311 -18.55 3.11 32.45
N PHE A 312 -18.36 2.54 33.64
CA PHE A 312 -17.81 1.21 33.81
C PHE A 312 -18.75 0.13 33.24
N GLU A 313 -20.06 0.23 33.48
CA GLU A 313 -21.06 -0.65 32.88
C GLU A 313 -21.07 -0.54 31.35
N THR A 314 -21.09 0.68 30.82
CA THR A 314 -21.05 0.91 29.36
C THR A 314 -19.77 0.35 28.73
N LEU A 315 -18.64 0.45 29.42
CA LEU A 315 -17.37 -0.14 28.97
C LEU A 315 -17.43 -1.67 28.99
N LEU A 316 -17.95 -2.27 30.06
CA LEU A 316 -18.12 -3.71 30.17
C LEU A 316 -19.04 -4.26 29.09
N ASP A 317 -20.20 -3.63 28.85
CA ASP A 317 -21.15 -4.00 27.81
C ASP A 317 -20.53 -3.94 26.41
N ASN A 318 -19.75 -2.90 26.13
CA ASN A 318 -19.04 -2.76 24.85
C ASN A 318 -17.94 -3.81 24.65
N MET A 319 -17.41 -4.37 25.74
CA MET A 319 -16.32 -5.35 25.73
C MET A 319 -16.81 -6.79 25.93
N ASP A 320 -18.11 -7.00 26.15
CA ASP A 320 -18.67 -8.32 26.38
C ASP A 320 -18.39 -9.25 25.19
N GLY A 321 -17.92 -10.46 25.48
CA GLY A 321 -17.52 -11.47 24.50
C GLY A 321 -16.28 -11.15 23.64
N LYS A 322 -15.58 -10.02 23.84
CA LYS A 322 -14.38 -9.63 23.08
C LYS A 322 -13.09 -9.92 23.83
N ARG A 323 -12.00 -10.21 23.09
CA ARG A 323 -10.64 -10.36 23.67
C ARG A 323 -10.17 -9.12 24.45
N SER A 324 -10.70 -7.93 24.10
CA SER A 324 -10.44 -6.67 24.82
C SER A 324 -10.81 -6.72 26.31
N TYR A 325 -11.75 -7.58 26.70
CA TYR A 325 -12.15 -7.75 28.10
C TYR A 325 -10.99 -8.16 29.01
N ASN A 326 -10.16 -9.12 28.58
CA ASN A 326 -9.02 -9.60 29.38
C ASN A 326 -7.95 -8.51 29.56
N PHE A 327 -7.65 -7.77 28.49
CA PHE A 327 -6.72 -6.65 28.56
C PHE A 327 -7.25 -5.52 29.46
N PHE A 328 -8.56 -5.26 29.42
CA PHE A 328 -9.18 -4.30 30.33
C PHE A 328 -9.12 -4.73 31.79
N LEU A 329 -9.39 -6.01 32.07
CA LEU A 329 -9.27 -6.57 33.41
C LEU A 329 -7.83 -6.46 33.96
N ASP A 330 -6.82 -6.74 33.14
CA ASP A 330 -5.42 -6.60 33.54
C ASP A 330 -5.02 -5.14 33.76
N MET A 331 -5.56 -4.20 32.96
CA MET A 331 -5.39 -2.78 33.24
C MET A 331 -5.96 -2.40 34.62
N LEU A 332 -7.17 -2.84 34.97
CA LEU A 332 -7.76 -2.57 36.29
C LEU A 332 -6.94 -3.17 37.43
N ARG A 333 -6.41 -4.39 37.24
CA ARG A 333 -5.49 -5.00 38.22
C ARG A 333 -4.23 -4.17 38.43
N HIS A 334 -3.64 -3.66 37.35
CA HIS A 334 -2.47 -2.78 37.44
C HIS A 334 -2.80 -1.44 38.11
N LEU A 335 -3.97 -0.85 37.82
CA LEU A 335 -4.45 0.36 38.50
C LEU A 335 -4.65 0.14 39.99
N SER A 336 -5.09 -1.05 40.40
CA SER A 336 -5.24 -1.42 41.82
C SER A 336 -3.89 -1.59 42.56
N LEU A 337 -2.77 -1.72 41.85
CA LEU A 337 -1.43 -1.82 42.44
C LEU A 337 -0.77 -0.45 42.67
N ILE A 338 -1.42 0.64 42.27
CA ILE A 338 -0.92 2.00 42.49
C ILE A 338 -0.84 2.25 44.01
N PRO A 339 0.26 2.86 44.52
CA PRO A 339 0.42 3.14 45.94
C PRO A 339 -0.76 3.96 46.51
N GLU A 340 -1.19 3.63 47.72
CA GLU A 340 -2.31 4.30 48.43
C GLU A 340 -1.97 5.71 48.94
N ASP A 341 -0.74 6.18 48.75
CA ASP A 341 -0.32 7.54 49.10
C ASP A 341 -1.02 8.57 48.20
N GLU A 342 -1.71 9.54 48.79
CA GLU A 342 -2.57 10.51 48.07
C GLU A 342 -1.79 11.32 47.02
N GLU A 343 -0.57 11.75 47.34
CA GLU A 343 0.26 12.56 46.44
C GLU A 343 0.80 11.73 45.27
N SER A 344 1.25 10.50 45.54
CA SER A 344 1.76 9.57 44.53
C SER A 344 0.64 9.05 43.64
N GLN A 345 -0.49 8.64 44.22
CA GLN A 345 -1.68 8.17 43.52
C GLN A 345 -2.16 9.21 42.51
N THR A 346 -2.25 10.47 42.94
CA THR A 346 -2.62 11.60 42.05
C THR A 346 -1.66 11.71 40.87
N LYS A 347 -0.34 11.65 41.10
CA LYS A 347 0.67 11.73 40.02
C LYS A 347 0.58 10.55 39.06
N TYR A 348 0.38 9.33 39.55
CA TYR A 348 0.22 8.14 38.70
C TYR A 348 -1.03 8.24 37.82
N PHE A 349 -2.18 8.60 38.39
CA PHE A 349 -3.42 8.77 37.62
C PHE A 349 -3.32 9.94 36.63
N GLN A 350 -2.60 11.03 36.95
CA GLN A 350 -2.34 12.11 35.98
C GLN A 350 -1.52 11.64 34.77
N VAL A 351 -0.49 10.83 34.99
CA VAL A 351 0.32 10.26 33.90
C VAL A 351 -0.51 9.29 33.07
N LEU A 352 -1.25 8.39 33.72
CA LEU A 352 -2.12 7.43 33.05
C LEU A 352 -3.21 8.13 32.23
N ASN A 353 -3.84 9.17 32.78
CA ASN A 353 -4.82 9.97 32.05
C ASN A 353 -4.21 10.60 30.80
N THR A 354 -3.00 11.15 30.89
CA THR A 354 -2.28 11.70 29.72
C THR A 354 -2.05 10.61 28.66
N ILE A 355 -1.54 9.44 29.06
CA ILE A 355 -1.25 8.34 28.14
C ILE A 355 -2.54 7.82 27.47
N VAL A 356 -3.62 7.62 28.24
CA VAL A 356 -4.90 7.16 27.69
C VAL A 356 -5.47 8.20 26.73
N THR A 357 -5.38 9.49 27.08
CA THR A 357 -5.82 10.60 26.21
C THR A 357 -5.04 10.59 24.89
N ASP A 358 -3.72 10.48 24.96
CA ASP A 358 -2.86 10.44 23.78
C ASP A 358 -3.16 9.22 22.90
N VAL A 359 -3.34 8.03 23.49
CA VAL A 359 -3.66 6.78 22.77
C VAL A 359 -5.03 6.84 22.09
N VAL A 360 -6.04 7.42 22.76
CA VAL A 360 -7.40 7.54 22.21
C VAL A 360 -7.43 8.58 21.07
N LEU A 361 -6.68 9.66 21.21
CA LEU A 361 -6.58 10.72 20.20
C LEU A 361 -5.73 10.33 18.98
N GLU A 362 -4.64 9.59 19.17
CA GLU A 362 -3.70 9.20 18.09
C GLU A 362 -4.34 8.22 17.07
N ARG A 363 -5.34 7.41 17.49
CA ARG A 363 -5.97 6.38 16.63
C ARG A 363 -6.68 6.90 15.38
N LYS A 364 -6.90 8.21 15.23
CA LYS A 364 -7.49 8.79 14.01
C LYS A 364 -6.44 9.24 12.97
N GLU A 365 -5.15 9.16 13.29
CA GLU A 365 -4.08 9.58 12.39
C GLU A 365 -3.49 8.38 11.62
N LEU A 366 -3.94 8.18 10.38
CA LEU A 366 -3.12 7.48 9.40
C LEU A 366 -2.15 8.50 8.78
N ASN A 367 -0.90 8.55 9.27
CA ASN A 367 0.31 8.41 8.44
C ASN A 367 1.61 8.73 9.22
N ALA A 368 2.51 7.73 9.16
CA ALA A 368 3.97 7.79 9.10
C ALA A 368 4.68 9.04 9.67
N ASP A 369 5.21 8.94 10.89
CA ASP A 369 6.59 8.50 11.13
C ASP A 369 6.98 8.86 12.58
N ALA A 370 6.90 7.84 13.43
CA ALA A 370 7.59 7.79 14.71
C ALA A 370 7.77 6.32 15.06
N SER A 371 8.98 5.97 15.50
CA SER A 371 9.48 4.62 15.77
C SER A 371 8.61 3.74 16.69
N ILE A 372 7.53 4.25 17.29
CA ILE A 372 6.49 3.50 18.01
C ILE A 372 5.16 4.26 17.92
N SER A 373 4.54 4.38 16.74
CA SER A 373 3.13 4.83 16.68
C SER A 373 2.22 3.73 17.24
N VAL A 374 1.20 4.08 18.01
CA VAL A 374 0.20 3.13 18.56
C VAL A 374 -0.49 2.37 17.43
N SER A 375 -0.63 2.97 16.24
CA SER A 375 -1.15 2.29 15.04
C SER A 375 -0.19 1.21 14.53
N ASN A 376 1.12 1.49 14.49
CA ASN A 376 2.16 0.49 14.13
C ASN A 376 2.32 -0.60 15.20
N LEU A 377 2.10 -0.29 16.48
CA LEU A 377 2.04 -1.30 17.53
C LEU A 377 0.77 -2.15 17.40
N ALA A 378 -0.39 -1.52 17.19
CA ALA A 378 -1.66 -2.21 17.00
C ALA A 378 -1.62 -3.11 15.76
N SER A 379 -1.04 -2.64 14.63
CA SER A 379 -0.85 -3.46 13.44
C SER A 379 0.09 -4.63 13.72
N LYS A 380 1.20 -4.42 14.44
CA LYS A 380 2.09 -5.50 14.87
C LYS A 380 1.40 -6.52 15.78
N PHE A 381 0.52 -6.07 16.67
CA PHE A 381 -0.28 -6.98 17.51
C PHE A 381 -1.30 -7.76 16.68
N VAL A 382 -1.94 -7.13 15.68
CA VAL A 382 -2.84 -7.83 14.75
C VAL A 382 -2.08 -8.84 13.88
N ASP A 383 -0.91 -8.46 13.36
CA ASP A 383 -0.04 -9.35 12.59
C ASP A 383 0.45 -10.53 13.44
N GLN A 384 0.75 -10.27 14.73
CA GLN A 384 1.16 -11.32 15.67
C GLN A 384 0.01 -12.25 16.05
N ASP A 385 -1.20 -11.72 16.25
CA ASP A 385 -2.41 -12.54 16.47
C ASP A 385 -2.73 -13.42 15.24
N GLN A 386 -2.58 -12.89 14.03
CA GLN A 386 -2.74 -13.66 12.79
C GLN A 386 -1.65 -14.74 12.65
N LEU A 387 -0.41 -14.42 13.02
CA LEU A 387 0.68 -15.38 13.02
C LEU A 387 0.43 -16.52 14.01
N ASP A 388 0.00 -16.21 15.23
CA ASP A 388 -0.30 -17.21 16.26
C ASP A 388 -1.45 -18.13 15.82
N GLN A 389 -2.50 -17.58 15.19
CA GLN A 389 -3.58 -18.38 14.61
C GLN A 389 -3.09 -19.28 13.48
N ALA A 390 -2.24 -18.78 12.58
CA ALA A 390 -1.66 -19.57 11.50
C ALA A 390 -0.73 -20.67 12.02
N LEU A 391 -0.02 -20.44 13.13
CA LEU A 391 0.82 -21.45 13.79
C LEU A 391 -0.03 -22.55 14.42
N ILE A 392 -1.17 -22.21 15.04
CA ILE A 392 -2.11 -23.20 15.58
C ILE A 392 -2.69 -24.06 14.44
N GLU A 393 -3.18 -23.44 13.37
CA GLU A 393 -3.72 -24.17 12.21
C GLU A 393 -2.66 -25.04 11.51
N ALA A 394 -1.42 -24.57 11.43
CA ALA A 394 -0.31 -25.37 10.89
C ALA A 394 0.05 -26.55 11.80
N ALA A 395 -0.05 -26.40 13.13
CA ALA A 395 0.16 -27.48 14.07
C ALA A 395 -0.93 -28.56 13.94
N GLU A 396 -2.20 -28.15 13.90
CA GLU A 396 -3.34 -29.05 13.68
C GLU A 396 -3.25 -29.78 12.33
N ALA A 397 -2.86 -29.07 11.26
CA ALA A 397 -2.68 -29.66 9.95
C ALA A 397 -1.51 -30.67 9.90
N ASN A 398 -0.42 -30.41 10.63
CA ASN A 398 0.71 -31.35 10.74
C ASN A 398 0.32 -32.61 11.52
N GLU A 399 -0.41 -32.47 12.63
CA GLU A 399 -0.92 -33.61 13.41
C GLU A 399 -1.84 -34.49 12.55
N ALA A 400 -2.79 -33.88 11.83
CA ALA A 400 -3.66 -34.60 10.91
C ALA A 400 -2.89 -35.29 9.76
N ALA A 401 -1.82 -34.67 9.25
CA ALA A 401 -0.98 -35.26 8.23
C ALA A 401 -0.17 -36.46 8.75
N GLU A 402 0.32 -36.38 9.99
CA GLU A 402 1.04 -37.48 10.63
C GLU A 402 0.11 -38.68 10.89
N GLU A 403 -1.11 -38.44 11.39
CA GLU A 403 -2.13 -39.49 11.53
C GLU A 403 -2.49 -40.14 10.19
N ALA A 404 -2.64 -39.35 9.13
CA ALA A 404 -2.89 -39.86 7.79
C ALA A 404 -1.73 -40.71 7.27
N GLN A 405 -0.47 -40.31 7.50
CA GLN A 405 0.71 -41.08 7.14
C GLN A 405 0.80 -42.41 7.91
N GLN A 406 0.53 -42.39 9.21
CA GLN A 406 0.47 -43.61 10.02
C GLN A 406 -0.59 -44.58 9.50
N ARG A 407 -1.77 -44.06 9.12
CA ARG A 407 -2.86 -44.88 8.59
C ARG A 407 -2.55 -45.46 7.21
N VAL A 408 -1.85 -44.71 6.35
CA VAL A 408 -1.35 -45.23 5.07
C VAL A 408 -0.33 -46.34 5.31
N ALA A 409 0.64 -46.14 6.22
CA ALA A 409 1.65 -47.15 6.53
C ALA A 409 1.03 -48.45 7.10
N GLU A 410 0.00 -48.33 7.95
CA GLU A 410 -0.73 -49.49 8.48
C GLU A 410 -1.44 -50.27 7.36
N LEU A 411 -2.14 -49.56 6.46
CA LEU A 411 -2.81 -50.17 5.32
C LEU A 411 -1.82 -50.83 4.34
N GLU A 412 -0.65 -50.22 4.11
CA GLU A 412 0.40 -50.82 3.28
C GLU A 412 0.91 -52.14 3.88
N LEU A 413 1.09 -52.22 5.20
CA LEU A 413 1.46 -53.47 5.89
C LEU A 413 0.36 -54.54 5.78
N GLU A 414 -0.91 -54.15 5.91
CA GLU A 414 -2.03 -55.09 5.77
C GLU A 414 -2.14 -55.63 4.33
N VAL A 415 -1.97 -54.76 3.34
CA VAL A 415 -1.94 -55.15 1.92
C VAL A 415 -0.74 -56.06 1.64
N ALA A 416 0.44 -55.74 2.15
CA ALA A 416 1.63 -56.58 2.00
C ALA A 416 1.42 -57.98 2.61
N ALA A 417 0.86 -58.06 3.82
CA ALA A 417 0.57 -59.34 4.48
C ALA A 417 -0.47 -60.18 3.71
N LYS A 418 -1.53 -59.54 3.20
CA LYS A 418 -2.56 -60.20 2.37
C LYS A 418 -1.99 -60.65 1.02
N ALA A 419 -1.15 -59.82 0.40
CA ALA A 419 -0.50 -60.12 -0.88
C ALA A 419 0.42 -61.34 -0.73
N ASP A 420 1.23 -61.41 0.32
CA ASP A 420 2.16 -62.53 0.54
C ASP A 420 1.41 -63.86 0.80
N GLY A 421 0.29 -63.79 1.51
CA GLY A 421 -0.61 -64.94 1.69
C GLY A 421 -1.23 -65.45 0.38
N LEU A 422 -1.73 -64.54 -0.47
CA LEU A 422 -2.35 -64.90 -1.76
C LEU A 422 -1.29 -65.40 -2.76
N VAL A 423 -0.14 -64.74 -2.82
CA VAL A 423 1.00 -65.14 -3.66
C VAL A 423 1.54 -66.50 -3.24
N GLY A 424 1.61 -66.78 -1.93
CA GLY A 424 1.98 -68.10 -1.40
C GLY A 424 1.00 -69.19 -1.83
N GLN A 425 -0.32 -68.94 -1.74
CA GLN A 425 -1.35 -69.88 -2.19
C GLN A 425 -1.28 -70.14 -3.69
N LEU A 426 -1.05 -69.10 -4.49
CA LEU A 426 -0.90 -69.23 -5.95
C LEU A 426 0.36 -70.02 -6.32
N LYS A 427 1.49 -69.77 -5.66
CA LYS A 427 2.72 -70.56 -5.85
C LYS A 427 2.51 -72.04 -5.54
N SER A 428 1.90 -72.35 -4.40
CA SER A 428 1.63 -73.74 -4.01
C SER A 428 0.68 -74.46 -4.98
N LYS A 429 -0.37 -73.77 -5.45
CA LYS A 429 -1.26 -74.31 -6.51
C LYS A 429 -0.50 -74.52 -7.81
N ASN A 430 0.40 -73.62 -8.19
CA ASN A 430 1.17 -73.74 -9.42
C ASN A 430 2.13 -74.94 -9.35
N GLU A 431 2.86 -75.12 -8.24
CA GLU A 431 3.71 -76.30 -8.01
C GLU A 431 2.90 -77.60 -8.06
N HIS A 432 1.70 -77.61 -7.44
CA HIS A 432 0.84 -78.79 -7.47
C HIS A 432 0.32 -79.10 -8.88
N LEU A 433 -0.07 -78.08 -9.65
CA LEU A 433 -0.51 -78.24 -11.04
C LEU A 433 0.63 -78.73 -11.94
N GLU A 434 1.85 -78.23 -11.74
CA GLU A 434 3.04 -78.69 -12.45
C GLU A 434 3.34 -80.17 -12.16
N GLU A 435 3.23 -80.60 -10.90
CA GLU A 435 3.41 -82.02 -10.53
C GLU A 435 2.30 -82.90 -11.11
N MET A 436 1.04 -82.44 -11.08
CA MET A 436 -0.08 -83.16 -11.70
C MET A 436 0.09 -83.29 -13.22
N LEU A 437 0.56 -82.24 -13.89
CA LEU A 437 0.89 -82.28 -15.32
C LEU A 437 2.00 -83.30 -15.58
N ARG A 438 3.04 -83.31 -14.75
CA ARG A 438 4.15 -84.27 -14.86
C ARG A 438 3.69 -85.72 -14.66
N ILE A 439 2.81 -85.98 -13.70
CA ILE A 439 2.21 -87.30 -13.50
C ILE A 439 1.34 -87.66 -14.70
N SER A 440 0.52 -86.73 -15.19
CA SER A 440 -0.35 -86.96 -16.35
C SER A 440 0.44 -87.24 -17.63
N THR A 441 1.54 -86.55 -17.89
CA THR A 441 2.38 -86.84 -19.06
C THR A 441 3.00 -88.22 -18.92
N HIS A 442 3.47 -88.59 -17.72
CA HIS A 442 4.01 -89.92 -17.46
C HIS A 442 2.96 -91.04 -17.60
N THR A 443 1.72 -90.83 -17.15
CA THR A 443 0.64 -91.82 -17.31
C THR A 443 0.21 -91.94 -18.76
N VAL A 444 0.12 -90.84 -19.52
CA VAL A 444 -0.15 -90.86 -20.95
C VAL A 444 0.94 -91.61 -21.70
N GLU A 445 2.21 -91.36 -21.40
CA GLU A 445 3.32 -92.12 -22.00
C GLU A 445 3.22 -93.62 -21.70
N THR A 446 2.86 -93.97 -20.46
CA THR A 446 2.75 -95.38 -20.05
C THR A 446 1.57 -96.07 -20.70
N LEU A 447 0.41 -95.40 -20.78
CA LEU A 447 -0.77 -95.91 -21.48
C LEU A 447 -0.53 -96.04 -22.98
N GLN A 448 0.19 -95.10 -23.61
CA GLN A 448 0.58 -95.22 -25.01
C GLN A 448 1.48 -96.43 -25.25
N ARG A 449 2.43 -96.74 -24.35
CA ARG A 449 3.22 -97.97 -24.42
C ARG A 449 2.34 -99.21 -24.33
N GLN A 450 1.44 -99.29 -23.35
CA GLN A 450 0.52 -100.42 -23.20
C GLN A 450 -0.41 -100.59 -24.41
N LEU A 451 -0.91 -99.49 -24.98
CA LEU A 451 -1.76 -99.54 -26.18
C LEU A 451 -0.98 -100.11 -27.37
N ASN A 452 0.27 -99.68 -27.57
CA ASN A 452 1.13 -100.18 -28.62
C ASN A 452 1.43 -101.67 -28.44
N ASP A 453 1.68 -102.12 -27.21
CA ASP A 453 1.94 -103.53 -26.90
C ASP A 453 0.71 -104.41 -27.18
N VAL A 454 -0.47 -104.00 -26.74
CA VAL A 454 -1.73 -104.72 -27.00
C VAL A 454 -2.10 -104.73 -28.48
N GLN A 455 -1.90 -103.61 -29.20
CA GLN A 455 -2.09 -103.58 -30.65
C GLN A 455 -1.18 -104.57 -31.36
N HIS A 456 0.08 -104.66 -30.93
CA HIS A 456 1.04 -105.59 -31.49
C HIS A 456 0.65 -107.05 -31.22
N GLU A 457 0.21 -107.37 -29.99
CA GLU A 457 -0.26 -108.71 -29.62
C GLU A 457 -1.55 -109.09 -30.38
N TYR A 458 -2.49 -108.16 -30.53
CA TYR A 458 -3.72 -108.39 -31.29
C TYR A 458 -3.45 -108.64 -32.77
N GLN A 459 -2.51 -107.88 -33.38
CA GLN A 459 -2.06 -108.13 -34.75
C GLN A 459 -1.46 -109.53 -34.91
N GLN A 460 -0.59 -109.95 -33.99
CA GLN A 460 -0.01 -111.30 -34.00
C GLN A 460 -1.08 -112.39 -33.84
N ASN A 461 -2.06 -112.20 -32.96
CA ASN A 461 -3.15 -113.17 -32.77
C ASN A 461 -4.08 -113.26 -34.00
N LEU A 462 -4.37 -112.14 -34.66
CA LEU A 462 -5.13 -112.14 -35.92
C LEU A 462 -4.40 -112.92 -37.01
N GLU A 463 -3.09 -112.72 -37.15
CA GLU A 463 -2.28 -113.48 -38.09
C GLU A 463 -2.28 -114.99 -37.76
N ALA A 464 -2.16 -115.35 -36.49
CA ALA A 464 -2.22 -116.73 -36.03
C ALA A 464 -3.60 -117.38 -36.28
N MET A 465 -4.69 -116.68 -35.94
CA MET A 465 -6.06 -117.18 -36.13
C MET A 465 -6.41 -117.29 -37.61
N ASN A 466 -5.97 -116.35 -38.45
CA ASN A 466 -6.16 -116.41 -39.89
C ASN A 466 -5.44 -117.65 -40.47
N ASN A 467 -4.22 -117.93 -40.01
CA ASN A 467 -3.49 -119.15 -40.38
C ASN A 467 -4.20 -120.43 -39.91
N GLN A 468 -4.85 -120.43 -38.75
CA GLN A 468 -5.65 -121.57 -38.28
C GLN A 468 -6.95 -121.74 -39.08
N MET A 469 -7.63 -120.65 -39.45
CA MET A 469 -8.87 -120.69 -40.23
C MET A 469 -8.61 -121.29 -41.62
N VAL A 470 -7.50 -120.93 -42.26
CA VAL A 470 -7.06 -121.53 -43.53
C VAL A 470 -6.91 -123.05 -43.38
N ARG A 471 -6.29 -123.53 -42.29
CA ARG A 471 -6.13 -124.98 -42.02
C ARG A 471 -7.47 -125.68 -41.76
N PHE A 472 -8.39 -125.08 -41.02
CA PHE A 472 -9.71 -125.68 -40.77
C PHE A 472 -10.58 -125.76 -42.03
N TYR A 473 -10.51 -124.75 -42.91
CA TYR A 473 -11.23 -124.76 -44.18
C TYR A 473 -10.79 -125.93 -45.09
N GLU A 474 -9.51 -126.27 -45.09
CA GLU A 474 -8.97 -127.41 -45.83
C GLU A 474 -9.49 -128.75 -45.29
N VAL A 475 -9.58 -128.91 -43.97
CA VAL A 475 -10.03 -130.15 -43.31
C VAL A 475 -11.54 -130.38 -43.47
N LEU A 476 -12.38 -129.33 -43.39
CA LEU A 476 -13.84 -129.47 -43.57
C LEU A 476 -14.24 -129.79 -45.01
N LYS A 477 -13.47 -129.33 -46.01
CA LYS A 477 -13.72 -129.66 -47.41
C LYS A 477 -13.58 -131.17 -47.69
N GLN A 478 -12.77 -131.89 -46.91
CA GLN A 478 -12.54 -133.32 -47.08
C GLN A 478 -13.63 -134.22 -46.46
N LYS A 479 -14.42 -133.72 -45.48
CA LYS A 479 -15.36 -134.55 -44.71
C LYS A 479 -16.80 -134.60 -45.26
N ASN A 480 -17.15 -133.75 -46.22
CA ASN A 480 -18.54 -133.55 -46.72
C ASN A 480 -18.90 -134.29 -48.03
N ALA A 481 -18.22 -135.40 -48.37
CA ALA A 481 -18.44 -136.14 -49.63
C ALA A 481 -19.34 -137.39 -49.55
N SER A 482 -19.99 -137.70 -48.42
CA SER A 482 -20.90 -138.86 -48.29
C SER A 482 -22.28 -138.50 -47.68
N THR A 483 -23.31 -138.68 -48.51
CA THR A 483 -24.76 -138.77 -48.18
C THR A 483 -25.49 -137.41 -47.94
N SER A 484 -26.13 -136.75 -48.93
CA SER A 484 -27.50 -136.98 -49.52
C SER A 484 -28.61 -137.11 -48.45
N GLN A 485 -29.67 -136.28 -48.31
CA GLN A 485 -30.57 -135.62 -49.28
C GLN A 485 -31.31 -134.37 -48.71
N ARG A 486 -31.78 -133.54 -49.66
CA ARG A 486 -32.53 -132.25 -49.72
C ARG A 486 -33.94 -132.22 -49.03
N PRO A 487 -34.62 -131.05 -48.78
CA PRO A 487 -34.77 -129.93 -49.75
C PRO A 487 -34.86 -128.46 -49.27
N SER A 488 -34.59 -127.62 -50.29
CA SER A 488 -34.79 -126.18 -50.54
C SER A 488 -35.85 -125.38 -49.75
N LEU A 489 -35.53 -124.10 -49.45
CA LEU A 489 -36.15 -122.94 -50.11
C LEU A 489 -35.48 -121.58 -49.78
N ARG A 490 -35.05 -120.92 -50.86
CA ARG A 490 -35.03 -119.47 -51.18
C ARG A 490 -34.26 -118.46 -50.31
N ILE A 491 -33.10 -118.11 -50.87
CA ILE A 491 -32.46 -116.79 -50.82
C ILE A 491 -33.42 -115.67 -51.24
N ARG A 492 -33.40 -114.56 -50.51
CA ARG A 492 -33.55 -113.22 -51.12
C ARG A 492 -32.52 -112.27 -50.50
N LYS A 493 -31.53 -111.91 -51.32
CA LYS A 493 -30.77 -110.66 -51.18
C LYS A 493 -31.76 -109.50 -51.20
N SER A 494 -31.49 -108.44 -50.42
CA SER A 494 -31.21 -107.11 -50.95
C SER A 494 -31.50 -106.01 -49.92
N LYS A 495 -30.46 -105.21 -49.69
CA LYS A 495 -30.44 -103.74 -49.63
C LYS A 495 -30.86 -102.98 -48.39
N ASP A 496 -30.15 -101.85 -48.33
CA ASP A 496 -30.36 -100.57 -47.68
C ASP A 496 -30.05 -100.54 -46.18
N GLY A 497 -29.23 -99.62 -45.69
CA GLY A 497 -28.94 -98.29 -46.24
C GLY A 497 -29.65 -97.27 -45.37
N ASP A 498 -28.83 -96.56 -44.59
CA ASP A 498 -29.05 -95.28 -43.93
C ASP A 498 -30.08 -95.16 -42.79
N ILE A 499 -29.89 -94.04 -42.06
CA ILE A 499 -30.84 -93.26 -41.23
C ILE A 499 -30.63 -93.48 -39.72
N LYS A 500 -30.45 -92.46 -38.86
CA LYS A 500 -30.46 -91.00 -38.98
C LYS A 500 -29.83 -90.38 -37.72
N THR A 501 -29.31 -89.18 -37.89
CA THR A 501 -29.16 -88.15 -36.86
C THR A 501 -30.49 -87.77 -36.21
N TRP A 502 -30.47 -87.43 -34.92
CA TRP A 502 -31.44 -86.48 -34.36
C TRP A 502 -30.74 -85.48 -33.44
N ASN A 503 -31.08 -84.24 -33.71
CA ASN A 503 -30.68 -82.99 -33.09
C ASN A 503 -31.64 -82.68 -31.94
N VAL A 504 -31.18 -82.12 -30.82
CA VAL A 504 -32.03 -81.30 -29.93
C VAL A 504 -31.19 -80.17 -29.36
N SER A 505 -31.63 -78.95 -29.68
CA SER A 505 -31.21 -77.66 -29.14
C SER A 505 -32.02 -77.27 -27.90
N SER A 506 -31.50 -76.30 -27.15
CA SER A 506 -32.13 -75.31 -26.23
C SER A 506 -31.57 -75.44 -24.79
N ASN A 507 -30.67 -74.57 -24.32
CA ASN A 507 -30.78 -73.14 -23.96
C ASN A 507 -31.48 -72.91 -22.61
N ASP A 508 -30.69 -72.51 -21.59
CA ASP A 508 -30.99 -71.59 -20.47
C ASP A 508 -29.87 -71.77 -19.42
N SER A 509 -28.98 -70.80 -19.19
CA SER A 509 -29.09 -69.53 -18.43
C SER A 509 -28.73 -69.66 -16.95
N SER A 510 -27.96 -68.65 -16.52
CA SER A 510 -27.85 -68.09 -15.16
C SER A 510 -26.87 -68.71 -14.15
N GLN A 511 -26.12 -67.77 -13.53
CA GLN A 511 -25.45 -67.79 -12.22
C GLN A 511 -24.15 -68.62 -12.15
N ASP A 512 -22.99 -68.08 -11.74
CA ASP A 512 -22.69 -67.01 -10.77
C ASP A 512 -21.66 -65.97 -11.26
#